data_AF-A0A821JVQ4-F1
#
_entry.id   AF-A0A821JVQ4-F1
#
_cell.length_a   1.000
_cell.length_b   1.000
_cell.length_c   1.000
_cell.angle_alpha   90.00
_cell.angle_beta   90.00
_cell.angle_gamma   90.00
#
_symmetry.space_group_name_H-M   'P 1'
#
loop_
_entity.id
_entity.type
_entity.pdbx_description
1 polymer ?
#
loop_
_entity_poly.entity_id
_entity_poly.type
_entity_poly.pdbx_seq_one_letter_code
_entity_poly.pdbx_strand_id
1 'polypeptide(L)'
;LIELYAGNNLIKNIRDIFHLKPLSNLLILDLWGNPICHEAEKYRLFIIYHLKALRAFDGYAVEIQESGEARETFGGKLTPDFIVEKLGHSNFSGKYLFKKTNFYRCS
;
A
#
# COMPACT_ATOMS: atom_id res chain seq x y z
N LEU A 1 -14.28 12.90 -1.02
CA LEU A 1 -13.60 12.78 -2.33
C LEU A 1 -14.00 11.43 -2.93
N ILE A 2 -14.38 11.39 -4.20
CA ILE A 2 -14.86 10.17 -4.89
C ILE A 2 -13.81 9.63 -5.86
N GLU A 3 -13.09 10.51 -6.54
CA GLU A 3 -12.09 10.16 -7.55
C GLU A 3 -10.80 10.92 -7.27
N LEU A 4 -9.65 10.26 -7.44
CA LEU A 4 -8.33 10.85 -7.29
C LEU A 4 -7.43 10.42 -8.44
N TYR A 5 -6.93 11.40 -9.20
CA TYR A 5 -6.00 11.20 -10.30
C TYR A 5 -4.64 11.77 -9.90
N ALA A 6 -3.67 10.89 -9.67
CA ALA A 6 -2.32 11.22 -9.25
C ALA A 6 -1.28 10.46 -10.08
N GLY A 7 -1.56 10.21 -11.36
CA GLY A 7 -0.63 9.64 -12.31
C GLY A 7 0.56 10.56 -12.63
N ASN A 8 1.64 9.98 -13.15
CA ASN A 8 2.89 10.64 -13.53
C ASN A 8 3.53 11.50 -12.42
N ASN A 9 3.44 11.03 -11.18
CA ASN A 9 4.10 11.65 -10.03
C ASN A 9 5.33 10.83 -9.58
N LEU A 10 5.89 11.19 -8.43
CA LEU A 10 7.09 10.55 -7.85
C LEU A 10 6.77 9.71 -6.62
N ILE A 11 5.58 9.13 -6.54
CA ILE A 11 5.19 8.24 -5.44
C ILE A 11 5.98 6.94 -5.58
N LYS A 12 6.83 6.65 -4.59
CA LYS A 12 7.74 5.49 -4.58
C LYS A 12 7.40 4.48 -3.49
N ASN A 13 6.82 4.95 -2.40
CA ASN A 13 6.55 4.11 -1.24
C ASN A 13 5.10 3.63 -1.28
N ILE A 14 4.91 2.32 -1.38
CA ILE A 14 3.56 1.73 -1.41
C ILE A 14 2.77 1.99 -0.12
N ARG A 15 3.45 2.29 1.00
CA ARG A 15 2.80 2.63 2.28
C ARG A 15 2.11 3.99 2.27
N ASP A 16 2.41 4.85 1.30
CA ASP A 16 1.77 6.16 1.19
C ASP A 16 0.24 6.01 0.94
N ILE A 17 -0.20 4.84 0.47
CA ILE A 17 -1.63 4.49 0.35
C ILE A 17 -2.39 4.59 1.67
N PHE A 18 -1.72 4.46 2.83
CA PHE A 18 -2.37 4.54 4.14
C PHE A 18 -2.93 5.94 4.42
N HIS A 19 -2.37 6.98 3.80
CA HIS A 19 -2.93 8.32 3.86
C HIS A 19 -4.27 8.45 3.12
N LEU A 20 -4.58 7.52 2.20
CA LEU A 20 -5.84 7.49 1.44
C LEU A 20 -6.94 6.67 2.12
N LYS A 21 -6.62 5.83 3.12
CA LYS A 21 -7.62 5.05 3.88
C LYS A 21 -8.74 5.86 4.53
N PRO A 22 -8.50 7.08 5.08
CA PRO A 22 -9.58 7.92 5.63
C PRO A 22 -10.60 8.37 4.58
N LEU A 23 -10.27 8.31 3.29
CA LEU A 23 -11.17 8.67 2.20
C LEU A 23 -12.15 7.52 1.91
N SER A 24 -13.09 7.28 2.82
CA SER A 24 -14.04 6.14 2.75
C SER A 24 -14.90 6.09 1.49
N ASN A 25 -15.04 7.22 0.79
CA ASN A 25 -15.86 7.36 -0.41
C ASN A 25 -15.02 7.35 -1.70
N LEU A 26 -13.71 7.10 -1.63
CA LEU A 26 -12.85 7.02 -2.80
C LEU A 26 -13.14 5.74 -3.60
N LEU A 27 -13.69 5.92 -4.80
CA LEU A 27 -14.09 4.83 -5.71
C LEU A 27 -13.14 4.68 -6.89
N ILE A 28 -12.52 5.77 -7.36
CA ILE A 28 -11.62 5.75 -8.52
C ILE A 28 -10.25 6.30 -8.10
N LEU A 29 -9.21 5.55 -8.42
CA LEU A 29 -7.83 5.95 -8.17
C LEU A 29 -6.98 5.67 -9.40
N ASP A 30 -6.20 6.67 -9.83
CA ASP A 30 -5.19 6.52 -10.87
C ASP A 30 -3.84 6.98 -10.34
N LEU A 31 -2.90 6.05 -10.32
CA LEU A 31 -1.51 6.23 -9.89
C LEU A 31 -0.54 5.82 -10.99
N TRP A 32 -1.03 5.54 -12.21
CA TRP A 32 -0.20 5.12 -13.33
C TRP A 32 0.95 6.10 -13.61
N GLY A 33 2.12 5.58 -13.97
CA GLY A 33 3.31 6.40 -14.24
C GLY A 33 4.05 6.88 -12.99
N ASN A 34 3.70 6.36 -11.79
CA ASN A 34 4.52 6.51 -10.61
C ASN A 34 5.49 5.32 -10.45
N PRO A 35 6.68 5.51 -9.84
CA PRO A 35 7.61 4.40 -9.58
C PRO A 35 7.01 3.21 -8.80
N ILE A 36 6.05 3.44 -7.89
CA ILE A 36 5.33 2.35 -7.18
C ILE A 36 4.73 1.30 -8.11
N CYS A 37 4.34 1.68 -9.34
CA CYS A 37 3.73 0.77 -10.30
C CYS A 37 4.67 -0.36 -10.74
N HIS A 38 5.99 -0.14 -10.65
CA HIS A 38 7.01 -1.08 -11.12
C HIS A 38 7.88 -1.64 -10.00
N GLU A 39 8.09 -0.86 -8.93
CA GLU A 39 8.99 -1.24 -7.84
C GLU A 39 8.29 -2.05 -6.75
N ALA A 40 6.97 -1.98 -6.63
CA ALA A 40 6.24 -2.66 -5.57
C ALA A 40 5.67 -4.02 -6.02
N GLU A 41 6.01 -5.07 -5.26
CA GLU A 41 5.49 -6.41 -5.50
C GLU A 41 3.97 -6.46 -5.25
N LYS A 42 3.22 -7.07 -6.18
CA LYS A 42 1.74 -7.21 -6.09
C LYS A 42 1.03 -5.88 -5.84
N TYR A 43 1.57 -4.79 -6.39
CA TYR A 43 1.08 -3.42 -6.28
C TYR A 43 -0.47 -3.33 -6.36
N ARG A 44 -1.06 -3.84 -7.44
CA ARG A 44 -2.51 -3.77 -7.65
C ARG A 44 -3.31 -4.45 -6.52
N LEU A 45 -2.97 -5.69 -6.19
CA LEU A 45 -3.63 -6.43 -5.11
C LEU A 45 -3.43 -5.75 -3.75
N PHE A 46 -2.27 -5.14 -3.51
CA PHE A 46 -2.00 -4.41 -2.28
C PHE A 46 -2.90 -3.18 -2.14
N ILE A 47 -3.10 -2.41 -3.22
CA ILE A 47 -3.99 -1.24 -3.21
C ILE A 47 -5.44 -1.68 -2.99
N ILE A 48 -5.91 -2.69 -3.74
CA ILE A 48 -7.26 -3.26 -3.62
C ILE A 48 -7.52 -3.77 -2.20
N TYR A 49 -6.54 -4.45 -1.59
CA TYR A 49 -6.65 -4.98 -0.23
C TYR A 49 -6.91 -3.88 0.81
N HIS A 50 -6.19 -2.76 0.70
CA HIS A 50 -6.23 -1.68 1.68
C HIS A 50 -7.36 -0.66 1.41
N LEU A 51 -7.72 -0.43 0.15
CA LEU A 51 -8.79 0.48 -0.26
C LEU A 51 -10.03 -0.30 -0.72
N LYS A 52 -10.78 -0.86 0.24
CA LYS A 52 -11.92 -1.76 -0.03
C LYS A 52 -13.11 -1.10 -0.73
N ALA A 53 -13.20 0.23 -0.72
CA ALA A 53 -14.27 0.97 -1.39
C ALA A 53 -14.01 1.16 -2.90
N LEU A 54 -12.78 0.87 -3.36
CA LEU A 54 -12.34 1.14 -4.72
C LEU A 54 -13.10 0.27 -5.74
N ARG A 55 -13.52 0.89 -6.83
CA ARG A 55 -14.26 0.27 -7.95
C ARG A 55 -13.48 0.33 -9.25
N ALA A 56 -12.59 1.31 -9.43
CA ALA A 56 -11.69 1.40 -10.57
C ALA A 56 -10.29 1.84 -10.12
N PHE A 57 -9.28 1.20 -10.69
CA PHE A 57 -7.88 1.43 -10.37
C PHE A 57 -7.00 1.39 -11.62
N ASP A 58 -6.18 2.43 -11.83
CA ASP A 58 -5.27 2.61 -12.97
C ASP A 58 -5.98 2.38 -14.33
N GLY A 59 -7.22 2.86 -14.44
CA GLY A 59 -8.04 2.74 -15.66
C GLY A 59 -8.78 1.41 -15.82
N TYR A 60 -8.58 0.43 -14.93
CA TYR A 60 -9.27 -0.86 -14.96
C TYR A 60 -10.29 -1.00 -13.84
N ALA A 61 -11.42 -1.64 -14.11
CA ALA A 61 -12.38 -2.00 -13.05
C ALA A 61 -11.71 -2.93 -12.03
N VAL A 62 -12.08 -2.79 -10.75
CA VAL A 62 -11.67 -3.71 -9.69
C VAL A 62 -12.65 -4.87 -9.67
N GLU A 63 -12.16 -6.07 -9.94
CA GLU A 63 -13.00 -7.27 -9.97
C GLU A 63 -13.11 -7.94 -8.59
N ILE A 64 -14.18 -8.73 -8.42
CA ILE A 64 -14.44 -9.45 -7.17
C ILE A 64 -13.36 -10.51 -6.92
N GLN A 65 -12.87 -11.14 -7.98
CA GLN A 65 -11.78 -12.12 -7.99
C GLN A 65 -10.52 -11.52 -7.38
N GLU A 66 -10.11 -10.33 -7.86
CA GLU A 66 -8.94 -9.62 -7.34
C GLU A 66 -9.07 -9.29 -5.86
N SER A 67 -10.28 -8.95 -5.41
CA SER A 67 -10.56 -8.70 -3.99
C SER A 67 -10.41 -9.98 -3.14
N GLY A 68 -10.81 -11.13 -3.69
CA GLY A 68 -10.60 -12.45 -3.10
C GLY A 68 -9.11 -12.80 -3.02
N GLU A 69 -8.40 -12.69 -4.14
CA GLU A 69 -6.95 -12.96 -4.24
C GLU A 69 -6.12 -12.05 -3.31
N ALA A 70 -6.49 -10.78 -3.23
CA ALA A 70 -5.89 -9.82 -2.30
C ALA A 70 -6.11 -10.26 -0.85
N ARG A 71 -7.32 -10.71 -0.50
CA ARG A 71 -7.62 -11.22 0.83
C ARG A 71 -6.87 -12.51 1.16
N GLU A 72 -6.70 -13.43 0.21
CA GLU A 72 -5.91 -14.64 0.42
C GLU A 72 -4.42 -14.31 0.57
N THR A 73 -3.92 -13.35 -0.21
CA THR A 73 -2.52 -12.95 -0.21
C THR A 73 -2.12 -12.25 1.09
N PHE A 74 -2.98 -11.36 1.61
CA PHE A 74 -2.65 -10.43 2.71
C PHE A 74 -3.49 -10.65 3.98
N GLY A 75 -4.67 -11.30 3.90
CA GLY A 75 -5.67 -11.39 4.98
C GLY A 75 -5.40 -12.37 6.12
N GLY A 76 -4.24 -13.03 6.13
CA GLY A 76 -3.84 -13.95 7.21
C GLY A 76 -2.36 -13.86 7.59
N LYS A 77 -1.60 -12.95 6.98
CA LYS A 77 -0.18 -12.78 7.26
C LYS A 77 0.00 -11.62 8.22
N LEU A 78 0.66 -11.86 9.35
CA LEU A 78 1.30 -10.81 10.17
C LEU A 78 2.45 -10.22 9.34
N THR A 79 2.12 -9.45 8.29
CA THR A 79 3.14 -8.72 7.55
C THR A 79 3.61 -7.56 8.43
N PRO A 80 4.88 -7.16 8.33
CA PRO A 80 5.39 -5.96 9.00
C PRO A 80 4.51 -4.74 8.72
N ASP A 81 3.87 -4.68 7.55
CA ASP A 81 2.92 -3.63 7.20
C ASP A 81 1.65 -3.65 8.06
N PHE A 82 1.17 -4.83 8.49
CA PHE A 82 0.08 -4.97 9.47
C PHE A 82 0.48 -4.44 10.85
N ILE A 83 1.75 -4.64 11.24
CA ILE A 83 2.30 -4.14 12.51
C ILE A 83 2.46 -2.62 12.45
N VAL A 84 3.01 -2.09 11.35
CA VAL A 84 3.12 -0.65 11.11
C VAL A 84 1.74 0.00 10.99
N GLU A 85 0.76 -0.68 10.39
CA GLU A 85 -0.64 -0.24 10.41
C GLU A 85 -1.19 -0.20 11.84
N LYS A 86 -1.05 -1.26 12.63
CA LYS A 86 -1.65 -1.30 13.97
C LYS A 86 -0.92 -0.44 15.01
N LEU A 87 0.38 -0.21 14.85
CA LEU A 87 1.23 0.53 15.79
C LEU A 87 1.56 1.96 15.33
N GLY A 88 1.50 2.24 14.02
CA GLY A 88 1.96 3.50 13.41
C GLY A 88 0.96 4.65 13.45
N HIS A 89 -0.30 4.41 13.81
CA HIS A 89 -1.26 5.48 14.10
C HIS A 89 -1.09 6.07 15.52
N SER A 90 -0.25 5.46 16.36
CA SER A 90 0.24 6.10 17.59
C SER A 90 1.38 7.03 17.21
N ASN A 91 1.16 8.34 17.33
CA ASN A 91 2.17 9.40 17.24
C ASN A 91 3.58 8.91 17.60
N PHE A 92 4.42 8.67 16.59
CA PHE A 92 5.87 8.61 16.77
C PHE A 92 6.51 9.75 15.98
N SER A 93 6.30 10.96 16.50
CA SER A 93 7.31 12.01 16.43
C SER A 93 8.53 11.52 17.23
N GLY A 94 9.38 10.68 16.62
CA GLY A 94 10.48 10.08 17.36
C GLY A 94 11.36 9.21 16.48
N LYS A 95 12.37 9.85 15.89
CA LYS A 95 13.58 9.24 15.30
C LYS A 95 13.93 7.88 15.92
N TYR A 96 13.82 6.77 15.16
CA TYR A 96 14.67 5.61 15.43
C TYR A 96 15.16 4.97 14.14
N LEU A 97 16.49 5.00 14.03
CA LEU A 97 17.30 4.37 13.01
C LEU A 97 17.03 2.86 12.97
N PHE A 98 16.67 2.34 11.80
CA PHE A 98 17.07 0.98 11.46
C PHE A 98 18.59 0.98 11.26
N LYS A 99 19.33 0.72 12.34
CA LYS A 99 20.73 0.29 12.20
C LYS A 99 20.72 -1.00 11.39
N LYS A 100 21.21 -0.92 10.15
CA LYS A 100 21.80 -2.07 9.45
C LYS A 100 22.86 -2.67 10.36
N THR A 101 22.60 -3.82 10.97
CA THR A 101 23.66 -4.65 11.54
C THR A 101 24.06 -5.67 10.49
N ASN A 102 25.21 -5.42 9.88
CA ASN A 102 25.98 -6.36 9.08
C ASN A 102 26.23 -7.65 9.88
N PHE A 103 25.86 -8.79 9.34
CA PHE A 103 26.42 -10.08 9.75
C PHE A 103 27.54 -10.44 8.77
N TYR A 104 28.75 -9.94 9.04
CA TYR A 104 29.97 -10.67 8.66
C TYR A 104 30.31 -11.57 9.85
N ARG A 105 30.23 -12.89 9.66
CA ARG A 105 30.71 -13.87 10.63
C ARG A 105 31.94 -14.52 10.03
N CYS A 106 33.11 -14.08 10.50
CA CYS A 106 34.39 -14.74 10.29
C CYS A 106 34.70 -15.48 11.60
N SER A 107 34.90 -16.78 11.52
CA SER A 107 35.74 -17.61 12.39
C SER A 107 35.96 -18.93 11.67
#